data_AF-A0A316EUN7-F1
#
_entry.id   AF-A0A316EUN7-F1
#
_cell.length_a   1.000
_cell.length_b   1.000
_cell.length_c   1.000
_cell.angle_alpha   90.00
_cell.angle_beta   90.00
_cell.angle_gamma   90.00
#
_symmetry.space_group_name_H-M   'P 1'
#
loop_
_entity.id
_entity.type
_entity.pdbx_description
1 polymer ?
#
loop_
_entity_poly.entity_id
_entity_poly.type
_entity_poly.pdbx_seq_one_letter_code
_entity_poly.pdbx_strand_id
1 'polypeptide(L)'
;MKHLNLTPLTPLTALAVIAALGLTGCMNTSPVWDANFGDAVRTVRMMQTLNPNAPYNPDPVTGVDGRAATFAMDRYNQSFRNPPTDTSAYVIGVGGGSVGSP
;
A
#
# COMPACT_ATOMS: atom_id res chain seq x y z
N MET A 1 -31.24 1.31 -55.49
CA MET A 1 -30.78 2.65 -55.92
C MET A 1 -29.37 2.86 -55.37
N LYS A 2 -28.42 2.97 -56.30
CA LYS A 2 -27.17 3.75 -56.26
C LYS A 2 -26.20 3.54 -55.09
N HIS A 3 -25.25 2.65 -55.38
CA HIS A 3 -23.81 2.74 -55.08
C HIS A 3 -23.39 4.07 -54.42
N LEU A 4 -23.09 4.04 -53.12
CA LEU A 4 -22.27 5.06 -52.49
C LEU A 4 -20.81 4.56 -52.52
N ASN A 5 -20.13 4.87 -53.62
CA ASN A 5 -18.68 4.85 -53.68
C ASN A 5 -18.14 5.92 -52.73
N LEU A 6 -17.67 5.50 -51.55
CA LEU A 6 -16.84 6.33 -50.69
C LEU A 6 -15.43 6.37 -51.28
N THR A 7 -15.12 7.48 -51.95
CA THR A 7 -13.73 7.87 -52.23
C THR A 7 -12.97 7.99 -50.91
N PRO A 8 -11.75 7.45 -50.80
CA PRO A 8 -11.08 7.27 -49.52
C PRO A 8 -10.57 8.62 -48.99
N LEU A 9 -11.28 9.14 -47.98
CA LEU A 9 -10.66 10.00 -46.97
C LEU A 9 -9.35 9.32 -46.54
N THR A 10 -8.26 10.06 -46.68
CA THR A 10 -6.91 9.54 -46.56
C THR A 10 -6.72 8.83 -45.21
N PRO A 11 -6.12 7.63 -45.21
CA PRO A 11 -6.12 6.71 -44.06
C PRO A 11 -5.46 7.31 -42.82
N LEU A 12 -4.60 8.31 -43.01
CA LEU A 12 -3.81 8.93 -41.96
C LEU A 12 -4.67 9.73 -40.96
N THR A 13 -5.69 10.44 -41.44
CA THR A 13 -6.55 11.28 -40.59
C THR A 13 -7.53 10.45 -39.79
N ALA A 14 -8.08 9.40 -40.40
CA ALA A 14 -8.92 8.42 -39.74
C ALA A 14 -8.17 7.70 -38.60
N LEU A 15 -6.91 7.35 -38.83
CA LEU A 15 -6.09 6.65 -37.83
C LEU A 15 -5.80 7.51 -36.59
N ALA A 16 -5.57 8.82 -36.77
CA ALA A 16 -5.31 9.74 -35.67
C ALA A 16 -6.54 9.97 -34.77
N VAL A 17 -7.73 10.07 -35.36
CA VAL A 17 -8.98 10.24 -34.61
C VAL A 17 -9.35 8.97 -33.85
N ILE A 18 -9.17 7.80 -34.47
CA ILE A 18 -9.39 6.50 -33.81
C ILE A 18 -8.39 6.29 -32.68
N ALA A 19 -7.13 6.69 -32.85
CA ALA A 19 -6.13 6.65 -31.79
C ALA A 19 -6.55 7.54 -30.61
N ALA A 20 -6.91 8.81 -30.86
CA ALA A 20 -7.30 9.75 -29.80
C ALA A 20 -8.54 9.27 -29.01
N LEU A 21 -9.54 8.69 -29.67
CA LEU A 21 -10.72 8.13 -29.02
C LEU A 21 -10.45 6.77 -28.33
N GLY A 22 -9.45 6.01 -28.79
CA GLY A 22 -9.02 4.76 -28.15
C GLY A 22 -8.28 4.99 -26.83
N LEU A 23 -7.56 6.11 -26.69
CA LEU A 23 -6.83 6.43 -25.46
C LEU A 23 -7.74 6.81 -24.28
N THR A 24 -8.97 7.28 -24.51
CA THR A 24 -9.90 7.65 -23.42
C THR A 24 -10.56 6.45 -22.73
N GLY A 25 -10.40 5.24 -23.28
CA GLY A 25 -11.00 4.00 -22.76
C GLY A 25 -10.09 3.13 -21.89
N CYS A 26 -8.77 3.37 -21.86
CA CYS A 26 -7.82 2.45 -21.22
C CYS A 26 -7.88 2.42 -19.68
N MET A 27 -8.61 3.33 -19.02
CA MET A 27 -8.82 3.29 -17.57
C MET A 27 -10.25 3.70 -17.20
N ASN A 28 -11.26 2.99 -17.72
CA ASN A 28 -12.61 3.09 -17.15
C ASN A 28 -12.66 2.32 -15.81
N THR A 29 -12.09 2.93 -14.78
CA THR A 29 -11.96 2.35 -13.44
C THR A 29 -13.22 2.52 -12.59
N SER A 30 -14.18 3.32 -13.05
CA SER A 30 -15.29 3.85 -12.23
C SER A 30 -16.16 2.81 -11.53
N PRO A 31 -16.61 1.67 -12.13
CA PRO A 31 -17.47 0.74 -11.39
C PRO A 31 -16.70 -0.13 -10.38
N VAL A 32 -15.44 -0.47 -10.66
CA VAL A 32 -14.64 -1.35 -9.78
C VAL A 32 -13.96 -0.53 -8.68
N TRP A 33 -13.43 0.65 -9.01
CA TRP A 33 -12.74 1.50 -8.04
C TRP A 33 -13.69 2.13 -7.02
N ASP A 34 -14.87 2.58 -7.45
CA ASP A 34 -15.89 3.13 -6.53
C ASP A 34 -16.37 2.06 -5.54
N ALA A 35 -16.54 0.82 -6.01
CA ALA A 35 -16.94 -0.31 -5.17
C ALA A 35 -15.90 -0.68 -4.09
N ASN A 36 -14.60 -0.55 -4.40
CA ASN A 36 -13.51 -0.94 -3.49
C ASN A 36 -12.91 0.27 -2.74
N PHE A 37 -13.47 1.47 -2.92
CA PHE A 37 -12.94 2.68 -2.31
C PHE A 37 -12.99 2.59 -0.79
N GLY A 38 -11.82 2.67 -0.15
CA GLY A 38 -11.67 2.65 1.31
C GLY A 38 -11.50 1.25 1.93
N ASP A 39 -11.51 0.18 1.14
CA ASP A 39 -11.38 -1.18 1.67
C ASP A 39 -10.05 -1.43 2.40
N ALA A 40 -8.96 -0.81 1.92
CA ALA A 40 -7.67 -0.85 2.61
C ALA A 40 -7.76 -0.26 4.03
N VAL A 41 -8.43 0.90 4.19
CA VAL A 41 -8.58 1.55 5.50
C VAL A 41 -9.52 0.75 6.40
N ARG A 42 -10.62 0.21 5.85
CA ARG A 42 -11.54 -0.67 6.60
C ARG A 42 -10.81 -1.91 7.10
N THR A 43 -9.98 -2.52 6.26
CA THR A 43 -9.16 -3.68 6.61
C THR A 43 -8.15 -3.34 7.70
N VAL A 44 -7.38 -2.25 7.54
CA VAL A 44 -6.41 -1.81 8.56
C VAL A 44 -7.12 -1.48 9.87
N ARG A 45 -8.28 -0.82 9.83
CA ARG A 45 -9.08 -0.54 11.03
C ARG A 45 -9.51 -1.83 11.73
N MET A 46 -9.96 -2.85 11.00
CA MET A 46 -10.31 -4.14 11.60
C MET A 46 -9.09 -4.80 12.27
N MET A 47 -7.90 -4.71 11.65
CA MET A 47 -6.66 -5.23 12.23
C MET A 47 -6.17 -4.42 13.45
N GLN A 48 -6.47 -3.11 13.49
CA GLN A 48 -6.10 -2.22 14.60
C GLN A 48 -7.15 -2.19 15.72
N THR A 49 -8.33 -2.76 15.51
CA THR A 49 -9.39 -2.80 16.52
C THR A 49 -9.07 -3.91 17.53
N LEU A 50 -8.59 -3.52 18.71
CA LEU A 50 -8.22 -4.46 19.78
C LEU A 50 -9.42 -5.27 20.30
N ASN A 51 -10.58 -4.62 20.49
CA ASN A 51 -11.79 -5.28 20.96
C ASN A 51 -13.04 -4.68 20.29
N PRO A 52 -13.67 -5.37 19.33
CA PRO A 52 -14.88 -4.88 18.67
C PRO A 52 -16.11 -4.86 19.59
N ASN A 53 -16.12 -5.64 20.67
CA ASN A 53 -17.21 -5.74 21.65
C ASN A 53 -17.05 -4.81 22.86
N ALA A 54 -16.04 -3.93 22.84
CA ALA A 54 -15.79 -2.93 23.89
C ALA A 54 -17.04 -2.13 24.34
N PRO A 55 -17.97 -1.67 23.47
CA PRO A 55 -19.14 -0.90 23.92
C PRO A 55 -20.14 -1.70 24.77
N TYR A 56 -20.09 -3.03 24.74
CA TYR A 56 -20.97 -3.89 25.53
C TYR A 56 -20.34 -4.32 26.86
N ASN A 57 -19.07 -4.00 27.08
CA ASN A 57 -18.38 -4.33 28.31
C ASN A 57 -18.59 -3.23 29.37
N PRO A 58 -19.27 -3.51 30.50
CA PRO A 58 -19.43 -2.56 31.59
C PRO A 58 -18.19 -2.41 32.48
N ASP A 59 -17.17 -3.27 32.32
CA ASP A 59 -15.97 -3.22 33.15
C ASP A 59 -15.20 -1.91 32.93
N PRO A 60 -14.72 -1.26 34.01
CA PRO A 60 -13.92 -0.05 33.88
C PRO A 60 -12.58 -0.38 33.20
N VAL A 61 -12.17 0.48 32.26
CA VAL A 61 -10.86 0.35 31.61
C VAL A 61 -9.77 0.64 32.63
N THR A 62 -9.05 -0.39 33.05
CA THR A 62 -7.81 -0.23 33.84
C THR A 62 -6.71 0.27 32.90
N GLY A 63 -6.56 1.59 32.83
CA GLY A 63 -5.54 2.23 32.01
C GLY A 63 -4.11 1.97 32.50
N VAL A 64 -3.13 2.59 31.83
CA VAL A 64 -1.72 2.58 32.28
C VAL A 64 -1.54 3.61 33.39
N ASP A 65 -0.77 3.28 34.43
CA ASP A 65 -0.44 4.27 35.47
C ASP A 65 0.42 5.40 34.90
N GLY A 66 0.26 6.62 35.41
CA GLY A 66 0.94 7.79 34.85
C GLY A 66 2.46 7.67 34.86
N ARG A 67 3.05 7.03 35.89
CA ARG A 67 4.50 6.86 36.00
C ARG A 67 5.02 5.83 34.99
N ALA A 68 4.33 4.71 34.80
CA ALA A 68 4.66 3.77 33.75
C ALA A 68 4.51 4.39 32.36
N ALA A 69 3.47 5.20 32.13
CA ALA A 69 3.29 5.90 30.87
C ALA A 69 4.46 6.87 30.58
N THR A 70 4.90 7.66 31.57
CA THR A 70 6.08 8.52 31.45
C THR A 70 7.33 7.72 31.11
N PHE A 71 7.63 6.66 31.87
CA PHE A 71 8.82 5.84 31.59
C PHE A 71 8.78 5.15 30.23
N ALA A 72 7.60 4.71 29.78
CA ALA A 72 7.45 4.12 28.45
C ALA A 72 7.79 5.12 27.35
N MET A 73 7.30 6.36 27.46
CA MET A 73 7.60 7.42 26.49
C MET A 73 9.07 7.88 26.58
N ASP A 74 9.64 7.95 27.77
CA ASP A 74 11.07 8.25 27.96
C ASP A 74 11.96 7.19 27.29
N ARG A 75 11.65 5.90 27.49
CA ARG A 75 12.37 4.80 26.85
C ARG A 75 12.21 4.80 25.32
N TYR A 76 11.02 5.13 24.82
CA TYR A 76 10.80 5.33 23.39
C TYR A 76 11.68 6.44 22.84
N ASN A 77 11.71 7.61 23.47
CA ASN A 77 12.58 8.72 23.09
C ASN A 77 14.07 8.35 23.17
N GLN A 78 14.47 7.63 24.22
CA GLN A 78 15.84 7.17 24.42
C GLN A 78 16.30 6.22 23.31
N SER A 79 15.39 5.39 22.76
CA SER A 79 15.72 4.45 21.68
C SER A 79 16.19 5.15 20.39
N PHE A 80 15.79 6.40 20.15
CA PHE A 80 16.29 7.18 19.01
C PHE A 80 17.63 7.84 19.29
N ARG A 81 17.91 8.19 20.55
CA ARG A 81 19.18 8.84 20.96
C ARG A 81 20.30 7.81 21.15
N ASN A 82 19.95 6.64 21.66
CA ASN A 82 20.83 5.51 21.85
C ASN A 82 20.14 4.29 21.25
N PRO A 83 20.19 4.14 19.91
CA PRO A 83 19.71 2.94 19.24
C PRO A 83 20.32 1.71 19.93
N PRO A 84 19.51 0.70 20.26
CA PRO A 84 20.06 -0.58 20.69
C PRO A 84 21.10 -1.02 19.66
N THR A 85 22.35 -1.22 20.08
CA THR A 85 23.34 -1.85 19.22
C THR A 85 22.92 -3.30 19.05
N ASP A 86 22.50 -3.68 17.86
CA ASP A 86 22.12 -5.05 17.54
C ASP A 86 23.29 -5.99 17.85
N THR A 87 23.25 -6.66 19.00
CA THR A 87 24.28 -7.65 19.37
C THR A 87 24.22 -8.92 18.54
N SER A 88 23.29 -9.05 17.59
CA SER A 88 23.14 -10.27 16.76
C SER A 88 22.16 -10.11 15.58
N ALA A 89 22.32 -9.12 14.71
CA ALA A 89 21.52 -9.01 13.49
C ALA A 89 22.30 -9.55 12.27
N TYR A 90 22.01 -10.80 11.90
CA TYR A 90 22.37 -11.45 10.63
C TYR A 90 23.85 -11.79 10.34
N VAL A 91 24.29 -12.97 10.80
CA VAL A 91 25.29 -13.76 10.07
C VAL A 91 24.54 -14.82 9.25
N ILE A 92 24.04 -14.44 8.06
CA ILE A 92 23.79 -15.43 7.01
C ILE A 92 25.16 -15.75 6.41
N GLY A 93 25.76 -16.86 6.85
CA GLY A 93 26.92 -17.44 6.19
C GLY A 93 26.49 -18.06 4.85
N VAL A 94 26.52 -17.29 3.77
CA VAL A 94 26.60 -17.86 2.42
C VAL A 94 28.02 -18.38 2.22
N GLY A 95 28.13 -19.71 2.11
CA GLY A 95 29.38 -20.44 2.15
C GLY A 95 30.20 -20.41 0.86
N GLY A 96 31.49 -20.67 1.04
CA GLY A 96 32.32 -21.43 0.10
C GLY A 96 32.68 -20.74 -1.22
N GLY A 97 33.77 -19.97 -1.24
CA GLY A 97 34.32 -19.43 -2.47
C GLY A 97 35.72 -18.84 -2.30
N SER A 98 36.66 -19.63 -1.77
CA SER A 98 38.09 -19.33 -1.88
C SER A 98 38.54 -19.53 -3.34
N VAL A 99 38.52 -18.44 -4.11
CA VAL A 99 39.26 -18.28 -5.37
C VAL A 99 40.27 -17.15 -5.15
N GLY A 100 41.55 -17.47 -5.24
CA GLY A 100 42.64 -16.49 -5.22
C GLY A 100 43.98 -17.07 -4.77
N SER A 101 44.72 -17.69 -5.70
CA SER A 101 46.13 -18.12 -5.62
C SER A 101 47.09 -16.92 -5.40
N PRO A 102 48.42 -17.09 -5.19
CA PRO A 102 49.36 -17.95 -5.94
C PRO A 102 49.73 -19.28 -5.29
#